data_AF-A0A7K3HA93-F1
#
_entry.id   AF-A0A7K3HA93-F1
#
_cell.length_a   1.000
_cell.length_b   1.000
_cell.length_c   1.000
_cell.angle_alpha   90.00
_cell.angle_beta   90.00
_cell.angle_gamma   90.00
#
_symmetry.space_group_name_H-M   'P 1'
#
loop_
_entity.id
_entity.type
_entity.pdbx_description
1 polymer ?
#
loop_
_entity_poly.entity_id
_entity_poly.type
_entity_poly.pdbx_seq_one_letter_code
_entity_poly.pdbx_strand_id
1 'polypeptide(L)'
;DGSDGSLTTRRTWLRGARTGRTALLLSFGSLGRAPEIDLPIGGSLDAALAPYPGSPPLRAALGERFSPPREGGRPPGSDTGTALAAYGRALCEDPWLEAWPAVLAEVVPVPGGSALRDTAGGPGVEQPCAGWQLADADGGAALPVDPRSAERPGLWRLLAVSGGGPVTVFGECGHRGFLPYTVWSPETGEAIPL
;
A
#
# COMPACT_ATOMS: atom_id res chain seq x y z
N ASP A 1 -7.26 33.81 -20.07
CA ASP A 1 -5.88 33.39 -20.36
C ASP A 1 -5.29 32.71 -19.14
N GLY A 2 -5.00 31.41 -19.09
CA GLY A 2 -4.91 30.42 -20.15
C GLY A 2 -3.79 29.44 -19.77
N SER A 3 -4.14 28.34 -19.11
CA SER A 3 -3.42 27.05 -19.18
C SER A 3 -4.17 25.99 -18.36
N ASP A 4 -5.22 25.41 -18.97
CA ASP A 4 -5.80 24.13 -18.52
C ASP A 4 -4.84 23.00 -18.94
N GLY A 5 -3.69 22.94 -18.26
CA GLY A 5 -2.72 21.87 -18.44
C GLY A 5 -3.04 20.75 -17.47
N SER A 6 -3.38 19.55 -17.97
CA SER A 6 -3.52 18.39 -17.10
C SER A 6 -2.18 18.09 -16.42
N LEU A 7 -2.14 18.23 -15.10
CA LEU A 7 -0.98 17.90 -14.28
C LEU A 7 -1.06 16.43 -13.89
N THR A 8 -0.17 15.61 -14.41
CA THR A 8 -0.07 14.20 -14.01
C THR A 8 0.84 14.10 -12.79
N THR A 9 0.33 13.57 -11.68
CA THR A 9 1.12 13.33 -10.46
C THR A 9 1.40 11.83 -10.32
N ARG A 10 2.68 11.48 -10.10
CA ARG A 10 3.12 10.12 -9.74
C ARG A 10 3.61 10.11 -8.29
N ARG A 11 3.12 9.15 -7.53
CA ARG A 11 3.53 8.84 -6.15
C ARG A 11 4.42 7.61 -6.18
N THR A 12 5.65 7.73 -5.68
CA THR A 12 6.57 6.59 -5.56
C THR A 12 7.00 6.45 -4.11
N TRP A 13 6.67 5.31 -3.52
CA TRP A 13 7.08 4.97 -2.16
C TRP A 13 8.46 4.32 -2.16
N LEU A 14 9.29 4.73 -1.22
CA LEU A 14 10.60 4.16 -0.94
C LEU A 14 10.60 3.64 0.50
N ARG A 15 11.31 2.54 0.74
CA ARG A 15 11.56 2.02 2.09
C ARG A 15 13.06 1.85 2.30
N GLY A 16 13.59 2.46 3.35
CA GLY A 16 15.00 2.32 3.71
C GLY A 16 15.33 0.87 4.05
N ALA A 17 16.21 0.23 3.28
CA ALA A 17 16.55 -1.19 3.46
C ALA A 17 17.08 -1.51 4.87
N ARG A 18 17.85 -0.58 5.46
CA ARG A 18 18.42 -0.73 6.82
C ARG A 18 17.54 -0.16 7.93
N THR A 19 16.80 0.90 7.64
CA THR A 19 16.08 1.70 8.67
C THR A 19 14.61 1.37 8.77
N GLY A 20 14.03 0.70 7.75
CA GLY A 20 12.59 0.48 7.64
C GLY A 20 11.76 1.75 7.42
N ARG A 21 12.37 2.94 7.42
CA ARG A 21 11.67 4.21 7.24
C ARG A 21 11.13 4.33 5.83
N THR A 22 9.88 4.73 5.71
CA THR A 22 9.23 4.97 4.42
C THR A 22 9.37 6.45 4.02
N ALA A 23 9.54 6.71 2.73
CA ALA A 23 9.53 8.04 2.15
C ALA A 23 8.69 8.07 0.87
N LEU A 24 8.00 9.17 0.63
CA LEU A 24 7.18 9.41 -0.55
C LEU A 24 7.87 10.43 -1.46
N LEU A 25 8.19 9.99 -2.68
CA LEU A 25 8.57 10.88 -3.77
C LEU A 25 7.31 11.28 -4.55
N LEU A 26 7.17 12.57 -4.81
CA LEU A 26 6.17 13.10 -5.75
C LEU A 26 6.87 13.57 -7.00
N SER A 27 6.40 13.11 -8.15
CA SER A 27 6.87 13.57 -9.45
C SER A 27 5.70 14.10 -10.25
N PHE A 28 5.91 15.23 -10.92
CA PHE A 28 4.87 15.94 -11.65
C PHE A 28 5.26 16.00 -13.12
N GLY A 29 4.30 15.70 -13.99
CA GLY A 29 4.43 15.86 -15.44
C GLY A 29 3.43 16.90 -15.93
N SER A 30 3.89 17.85 -16.75
CA SER A 30 3.05 18.85 -17.40
C SER A 30 2.77 18.46 -18.85
N LEU A 31 1.59 18.85 -19.37
CA LEU A 31 1.24 18.78 -20.79
C LEU A 31 1.53 17.41 -21.44
N GLY A 32 1.13 16.32 -20.78
CA GLY A 32 1.32 14.96 -21.29
C GLY A 32 2.74 14.40 -21.21
N ARG A 33 3.72 15.16 -20.69
CA ARG A 33 5.07 14.65 -20.41
C ARG A 33 5.04 13.72 -19.20
N ALA A 34 5.72 12.58 -19.31
CA ALA A 34 5.89 11.67 -18.18
C ALA A 34 6.67 12.38 -17.03
N PRO A 35 6.32 12.10 -15.76
CA PRO A 35 7.06 12.62 -14.62
C PRO A 35 8.53 12.21 -14.68
N GLU A 36 9.44 13.11 -14.28
CA GLU A 36 10.90 12.94 -14.45
C GLU A 36 11.49 11.78 -13.63
N ILE A 37 10.82 11.36 -12.56
CA ILE A 37 11.29 10.26 -11.71
C ILE A 37 10.63 8.96 -12.17
N ASP A 38 11.45 8.14 -12.83
CA ASP A 38 11.11 6.75 -13.19
C ASP A 38 11.99 5.79 -12.37
N LEU A 39 11.35 5.04 -11.47
CA LEU A 39 12.00 4.07 -10.59
C LEU A 39 11.25 2.72 -10.72
N PRO A 40 11.98 1.60 -10.88
CA PRO A 40 11.34 0.29 -10.99
C PRO A 40 10.68 -0.11 -9.68
N ILE A 41 9.47 -0.67 -9.77
CA ILE A 41 8.75 -1.26 -8.63
C ILE A 41 9.52 -2.50 -8.18
N GLY A 42 9.64 -2.69 -6.86
CA GLY A 42 10.44 -3.77 -6.29
C GLY A 42 11.95 -3.60 -6.43
N GLY A 43 12.41 -2.51 -7.05
CA GLY A 43 13.83 -2.22 -7.18
C GLY A 43 14.44 -1.69 -5.88
N SER A 44 15.75 -1.86 -5.74
CA SER A 44 16.58 -1.20 -4.74
C SER A 44 17.53 -0.22 -5.42
N LEU A 45 17.72 0.94 -4.79
CA LEU A 45 18.59 2.01 -5.27
C LEU A 45 19.42 2.54 -4.09
N ASP A 46 20.70 2.82 -4.34
CA ASP A 46 21.52 3.60 -3.42
C ASP A 46 21.46 5.08 -3.83
N ALA A 47 20.86 5.91 -2.97
CA ALA A 47 20.65 7.33 -3.24
C ALA A 47 20.48 8.14 -1.95
N ALA A 48 20.83 9.42 -2.03
CA ALA A 48 20.52 10.40 -1.00
C ALA A 48 19.01 10.77 -1.04
N LEU A 49 18.41 10.94 0.13
CA LEU A 49 17.05 11.47 0.28
C LEU A 49 17.08 12.70 1.19
N ALA A 50 16.46 13.79 0.73
CA ALA A 50 16.26 15.00 1.52
C ALA A 50 14.80 15.08 1.98
N PRO A 51 14.49 14.85 3.28
CA PRO A 51 13.12 14.95 3.77
C PRO A 51 12.62 16.38 3.71
N TYR A 52 11.35 16.55 3.32
CA TYR A 52 10.66 17.83 3.47
C TYR A 52 10.21 18.02 4.94
N PRO A 53 10.06 19.28 5.39
CA PRO A 53 9.40 19.56 6.66
C PRO A 53 8.00 18.96 6.71
N GLY A 54 7.65 18.36 7.85
CA GLY A 54 6.36 17.70 8.10
C GLY A 54 6.45 16.84 9.35
N SER A 55 5.31 16.55 9.96
CA SER A 55 5.23 15.70 11.15
C SER A 55 4.06 14.73 10.98
N PRO A 56 4.30 13.44 10.69
CA PRO A 56 5.60 12.82 10.39
C PRO A 56 6.15 13.19 8.99
N PRO A 57 7.49 13.29 8.81
CA PRO A 57 8.09 13.69 7.54
C PRO A 57 8.12 12.53 6.54
N LEU A 58 7.01 12.29 5.87
CA LEU A 58 6.90 11.25 4.84
C LEU A 58 7.47 11.69 3.50
N ARG A 59 7.34 12.97 3.14
CA ARG A 59 7.77 13.45 1.83
C ARG A 59 9.28 13.64 1.77
N ALA A 60 9.90 13.25 0.66
CA ALA A 60 11.31 13.50 0.41
C ALA A 60 11.57 13.91 -1.05
N ALA A 61 12.67 14.61 -1.26
CA ALA A 61 13.28 14.81 -2.57
C ALA A 61 14.37 13.75 -2.79
N LEU A 62 14.43 13.22 -4.01
CA LEU A 62 15.51 12.33 -4.43
C LEU A 62 16.75 13.15 -4.75
N GLY A 63 17.86 12.87 -4.07
CA GLY A 63 19.15 13.50 -4.30
C GLY A 63 20.01 12.70 -5.29
N GLU A 64 21.32 12.75 -5.06
CA GLU A 64 22.31 11.99 -5.85
C GLU A 64 22.06 10.48 -5.77
N ARG A 65 22.23 9.79 -6.91
CA ARG A 65 22.16 8.34 -7.02
C ARG A 65 23.57 7.80 -7.12
N PHE A 66 23.93 6.88 -6.22
CA PHE A 66 25.27 6.33 -6.14
C PHE A 66 25.44 5.05 -6.98
N SER A 67 24.34 4.43 -7.41
CA SER A 67 24.34 3.25 -8.27
C SER A 67 23.09 3.23 -9.19
N PRO A 68 23.09 2.45 -10.28
CA PRO A 68 21.84 2.13 -10.97
C PRO A 68 20.91 1.31 -10.05
N PRO A 69 19.57 1.36 -10.26
CA PRO A 69 18.65 0.46 -9.59
C PRO A 69 18.97 -1.00 -9.90
N ARG A 70 18.80 -1.86 -8.89
CA ARG A 70 18.92 -3.32 -8.98
C ARG A 70 17.64 -3.97 -8.50
N GLU A 71 17.50 -5.27 -8.74
CA GLU A 71 16.42 -6.05 -8.13
C GLU A 71 16.47 -5.93 -6.60
N GLY A 72 15.33 -5.62 -5.99
CA GLY A 72 15.18 -5.57 -4.55
C GLY A 72 14.62 -6.88 -4.01
N GLY A 73 14.85 -7.12 -2.72
CA GLY A 73 14.25 -8.25 -2.02
C GLY A 73 12.86 -7.93 -1.49
N ARG A 74 12.16 -8.97 -1.04
CA ARG A 74 10.94 -8.83 -0.23
C ARG A 74 11.26 -8.04 1.05
N PRO A 75 10.58 -6.92 1.32
CA PRO A 75 10.80 -6.17 2.55
C PRO A 75 10.22 -6.92 3.76
N PRO A 76 10.83 -6.80 4.94
CA PRO A 76 10.17 -7.26 6.17
C PRO A 76 8.91 -6.42 6.42
N GLY A 77 7.80 -7.11 6.74
CA GLY A 77 6.51 -6.51 7.09
C GLY A 77 6.11 -6.79 8.53
N SER A 78 4.94 -6.29 8.90
CA SER A 78 4.27 -6.55 10.18
C SER A 78 2.90 -7.17 9.97
N ASP A 79 2.29 -7.66 11.05
CA ASP A 79 0.88 -8.04 11.06
C ASP A 79 -0.05 -6.83 10.89
N THR A 80 -1.34 -7.11 10.65
CA THR A 80 -2.37 -6.10 10.42
C THR A 80 -2.62 -5.20 11.63
N GLY A 81 -2.59 -5.75 12.85
CA GLY A 81 -2.79 -5.01 14.10
C GLY A 81 -1.70 -3.97 14.34
N THR A 82 -0.45 -4.34 14.08
CA THR A 82 0.73 -3.47 14.17
C THR A 82 0.67 -2.35 13.15
N ALA A 83 0.25 -2.63 11.91
CA ALA A 83 0.06 -1.61 10.89
C ALA A 83 -1.04 -0.61 11.28
N LEU A 84 -2.16 -1.09 11.82
CA LEU A 84 -3.26 -0.25 12.30
C LEU A 84 -2.83 0.61 13.49
N ALA A 85 -2.07 0.05 14.43
CA ALA A 85 -1.53 0.80 15.56
C ALA A 85 -0.53 1.89 15.10
N ALA A 86 0.29 1.61 14.08
CA ALA A 86 1.18 2.60 13.48
C ALA A 86 0.40 3.75 12.82
N TYR A 87 -0.67 3.44 12.08
CA TYR A 87 -1.57 4.46 11.53
C TYR A 87 -2.21 5.31 12.63
N GLY A 88 -2.71 4.69 13.71
CA GLY A 88 -3.27 5.40 14.86
C GLY A 88 -2.29 6.36 15.52
N ARG A 89 -1.02 5.96 15.69
CA ARG A 89 0.04 6.86 16.22
C ARG A 89 0.31 8.03 15.27
N ALA A 90 0.38 7.77 13.96
CA ALA A 90 0.61 8.81 12.98
C ALA A 90 -0.55 9.83 12.94
N LEU A 91 -1.79 9.38 13.10
CA LEU A 91 -2.97 10.25 13.25
C LEU A 91 -2.90 11.17 14.48
N CYS A 92 -2.29 10.71 15.58
CA CYS A 92 -2.09 11.56 16.76
C CYS A 92 -1.09 12.70 16.49
N GLU A 93 -0.15 12.51 15.58
CA GLU A 93 0.83 13.53 15.18
C GLU A 93 0.25 14.48 14.11
N ASP A 94 -0.55 13.96 13.18
CA ASP A 94 -1.23 14.70 12.12
C ASP A 94 -2.67 14.20 11.94
N PRO A 95 -3.68 14.92 12.50
CA PRO A 95 -5.07 14.49 12.40
C PRO A 95 -5.66 14.68 10.99
N TRP A 96 -4.93 15.30 10.05
CA TRP A 96 -5.31 15.40 8.64
C TRP A 96 -4.70 14.28 7.79
N LEU A 97 -3.94 13.36 8.39
CA LEU A 97 -3.35 12.23 7.69
C LEU A 97 -4.42 11.26 7.16
N GLU A 98 -4.53 11.14 5.84
CA GLU A 98 -5.52 10.25 5.22
C GLU A 98 -5.14 8.77 5.32
N ALA A 99 -3.84 8.45 5.25
CA ALA A 99 -3.32 7.09 5.29
C ALA A 99 -1.83 7.03 5.67
N TRP A 100 -1.39 5.85 6.11
CA TRP A 100 -0.03 5.56 6.56
C TRP A 100 0.58 4.38 5.78
N PRO A 101 1.81 4.50 5.26
CA PRO A 101 2.42 3.40 4.52
C PRO A 101 2.75 2.21 5.43
N ALA A 102 2.43 1.00 4.99
CA ALA A 102 2.76 -0.22 5.69
C ALA A 102 3.11 -1.36 4.74
N VAL A 103 3.98 -2.25 5.21
CA VAL A 103 4.22 -3.56 4.61
C VAL A 103 3.56 -4.58 5.52
N LEU A 104 2.53 -5.25 5.03
CA LEU A 104 1.92 -6.39 5.69
C LEU A 104 2.66 -7.66 5.28
N ALA A 105 3.06 -8.47 6.26
CA ALA A 105 3.67 -9.78 6.03
C ALA A 105 2.69 -10.88 6.44
N GLU A 106 2.79 -12.03 5.78
CA GLU A 106 1.98 -13.22 6.08
C GLU A 106 0.46 -12.92 6.15
N VAL A 107 -0.05 -12.15 5.18
CA VAL A 107 -1.50 -11.87 5.09
C VAL A 107 -2.15 -12.65 3.96
N VAL A 108 -3.37 -13.12 4.20
CA VAL A 108 -4.21 -13.84 3.25
C VAL A 108 -5.38 -12.94 2.85
N PRO A 109 -5.55 -12.62 1.55
CA PRO A 109 -6.76 -11.99 1.07
C PRO A 109 -7.94 -12.95 1.22
N VAL A 110 -8.92 -12.57 2.03
CA VAL A 110 -10.13 -13.35 2.27
C VAL A 110 -11.37 -12.54 1.92
N PRO A 111 -12.45 -13.16 1.41
CA PRO A 111 -13.73 -12.49 1.33
C PRO A 111 -14.12 -12.02 2.74
N GLY A 112 -14.56 -10.77 2.88
CA GLY A 112 -15.12 -10.32 4.15
C GLY A 112 -16.32 -11.18 4.51
N GLY A 113 -16.54 -11.40 5.80
CA GLY A 113 -17.78 -12.03 6.23
C GLY A 113 -18.97 -11.14 5.87
N SER A 114 -19.89 -11.63 5.02
CA SER A 114 -21.31 -11.35 5.30
C SER A 114 -21.45 -11.75 6.75
N ALA A 115 -21.80 -10.81 7.64
CA ALA A 115 -22.01 -11.07 9.06
C ALA A 115 -22.45 -12.51 9.23
N LEU A 116 -21.69 -13.30 10.03
CA LEU A 116 -22.16 -14.57 10.56
C LEU A 116 -23.64 -14.36 10.82
N ARG A 117 -24.49 -14.93 9.96
CA ARG A 117 -25.92 -14.73 10.08
C ARG A 117 -26.23 -15.27 11.45
N ASP A 118 -26.54 -14.38 12.38
CA ASP A 118 -27.28 -14.75 13.54
C ASP A 118 -28.44 -15.59 13.00
N THR A 119 -28.50 -16.85 13.41
CA THR A 119 -29.57 -17.76 12.97
C THR A 119 -30.94 -17.29 13.48
N ALA A 120 -31.00 -16.16 14.20
CA ALA A 120 -32.19 -15.40 14.55
C ALA A 120 -32.23 -14.01 13.89
N GLY A 121 -32.69 -13.88 12.63
CA GLY A 121 -33.01 -12.55 12.12
C GLY A 121 -33.40 -12.43 10.64
N GLY A 122 -34.72 -12.37 10.39
CA GLY A 122 -35.41 -11.57 9.35
C GLY A 122 -35.05 -11.72 7.86
N PRO A 123 -36.05 -11.73 6.95
CA PRO A 123 -35.77 -11.71 5.51
C PRO A 123 -35.38 -10.30 5.03
N GLY A 124 -34.40 -10.23 4.13
CA GLY A 124 -34.53 -9.36 2.96
C GLY A 124 -33.94 -7.95 3.00
N VAL A 125 -32.74 -7.75 3.55
CA VAL A 125 -31.84 -6.75 2.97
C VAL A 125 -30.63 -7.53 2.45
N GLU A 126 -30.47 -7.58 1.14
CA GLU A 126 -29.21 -7.99 0.52
C GLU A 126 -28.14 -7.05 1.08
N GLN A 127 -27.44 -7.49 2.12
CA GLN A 127 -26.25 -6.79 2.56
C GLN A 127 -25.27 -6.93 1.39
N PRO A 128 -24.75 -5.81 0.84
CA PRO A 128 -23.78 -5.89 -0.24
C PRO A 128 -22.67 -6.83 0.20
N CYS A 129 -22.29 -7.75 -0.69
CA CYS A 129 -21.23 -8.74 -0.47
C CYS A 129 -20.09 -8.08 0.31
N ALA A 130 -19.83 -8.60 1.51
CA ALA A 130 -18.83 -8.02 2.38
C ALA A 130 -17.49 -7.90 1.64
N GLY A 131 -16.93 -6.68 1.67
CA GLY A 131 -15.72 -6.35 0.92
C GLY A 131 -14.55 -7.26 1.32
N TRP A 132 -13.54 -7.34 0.46
CA TRP A 132 -12.34 -8.12 0.73
C TRP A 132 -11.60 -7.64 1.99
N GLN A 133 -10.91 -8.54 2.66
CA GLN A 133 -10.06 -8.26 3.80
C GLN A 133 -8.68 -8.88 3.60
N LEU A 134 -7.66 -8.31 4.23
CA LEU A 134 -6.35 -8.93 4.43
C LEU A 134 -6.31 -9.43 5.87
N ALA A 135 -6.38 -10.76 6.04
CA ALA A 135 -6.31 -11.40 7.35
C ALA A 135 -4.87 -11.84 7.64
N ASP A 136 -4.41 -11.69 8.88
CA ASP A 136 -3.18 -12.32 9.33
C ASP A 136 -3.31 -13.84 9.20
N ALA A 137 -2.27 -14.52 8.68
CA ALA A 137 -2.31 -15.96 8.45
C ALA A 137 -2.44 -16.79 9.74
N ASP A 138 -2.06 -16.21 10.89
CA ASP A 138 -2.25 -16.81 12.21
C ASP A 138 -3.69 -16.63 12.75
N GLY A 139 -4.55 -15.92 12.03
CA GLY A 139 -5.93 -15.63 12.40
C GLY A 139 -6.10 -14.52 13.45
N GLY A 140 -5.07 -13.73 13.75
CA GLY A 140 -5.08 -12.71 14.79
C GLY A 140 -6.02 -11.54 14.51
N ALA A 141 -5.86 -10.89 13.36
CA ALA A 141 -6.69 -9.76 12.95
C ALA A 141 -6.87 -9.71 11.43
N ALA A 142 -7.77 -8.83 10.97
CA ALA A 142 -7.99 -8.58 9.56
C ALA A 142 -8.26 -7.10 9.31
N LEU A 143 -7.70 -6.57 8.21
CA LEU A 143 -7.97 -5.22 7.72
C LEU A 143 -8.88 -5.28 6.49
N PRO A 144 -9.95 -4.47 6.42
CA PRO A 144 -10.68 -4.27 5.17
C PRO A 144 -9.74 -3.83 4.06
N VAL A 145 -9.94 -4.34 2.86
CA VAL A 145 -9.31 -3.81 1.64
C VAL A 145 -10.07 -2.56 1.24
N ASP A 146 -9.34 -1.47 0.97
CA ASP A 146 -9.94 -0.20 0.55
C ASP A 146 -10.76 -0.41 -0.74
N PRO A 147 -12.01 0.08 -0.82
CA PRO A 147 -12.87 -0.10 -1.98
C PRO A 147 -12.28 0.38 -3.31
N ARG A 148 -11.36 1.36 -3.28
CA ARG A 148 -10.63 1.84 -4.46
C ARG A 148 -9.79 0.75 -5.13
N SER A 149 -9.44 -0.32 -4.40
CA SER A 149 -8.76 -1.50 -4.94
C SER A 149 -9.70 -2.43 -5.69
N ALA A 150 -10.98 -2.49 -5.31
CA ALA A 150 -11.97 -3.35 -5.96
C ALA A 150 -12.40 -2.83 -7.34
N GLU A 151 -12.31 -1.52 -7.54
CA GLU A 151 -12.55 -0.84 -8.83
C GLU A 151 -11.42 -1.07 -9.85
N ARG A 152 -10.35 -1.78 -9.45
CA ARG A 152 -9.11 -1.94 -10.23
C ARG A 152 -8.77 -3.42 -10.45
N PRO A 153 -8.01 -3.75 -11.50
CA PRO A 153 -7.51 -5.11 -11.72
C PRO A 153 -6.57 -5.60 -10.60
N GLY A 154 -6.05 -4.70 -9.76
CA GLY A 154 -5.11 -5.00 -8.69
C GLY A 154 -5.63 -6.00 -7.66
N LEU A 155 -6.91 -5.93 -7.28
CA LEU A 155 -7.47 -6.91 -6.35
C LEU A 155 -7.41 -8.34 -6.92
N TRP A 156 -7.80 -8.51 -8.18
CA TRP A 156 -7.76 -9.83 -8.84
C TRP A 156 -6.34 -10.34 -9.00
N ARG A 157 -5.38 -9.46 -9.28
CA ARG A 157 -3.96 -9.81 -9.35
C ARG A 157 -3.42 -10.22 -7.98
N LEU A 158 -3.78 -9.52 -6.92
CA LEU A 158 -3.43 -9.88 -5.54
C LEU A 158 -3.95 -11.28 -5.19
N LEU A 159 -5.20 -11.57 -5.54
CA LEU A 159 -5.81 -12.90 -5.33
C LEU A 159 -5.09 -13.99 -6.12
N ALA A 160 -4.78 -13.72 -7.38
CA ALA A 160 -4.05 -14.67 -8.24
C ALA A 160 -2.64 -14.96 -7.71
N VAL A 161 -1.93 -13.95 -7.22
CA VAL A 161 -0.58 -14.12 -6.64
C VAL A 161 -0.64 -14.84 -5.29
N SER A 162 -1.66 -14.56 -4.48
CA SER A 162 -1.84 -15.25 -3.20
C SER A 162 -2.21 -16.72 -3.37
N GLY A 163 -3.07 -17.06 -4.33
CA GLY A 163 -3.58 -18.43 -4.48
C GLY A 163 -4.32 -18.96 -3.25
N GLY A 164 -4.75 -18.08 -2.33
CA GLY A 164 -5.31 -18.43 -1.03
C GLY A 164 -4.28 -18.63 0.08
N GLY A 165 -2.98 -18.49 -0.22
CA GLY A 165 -1.89 -18.55 0.75
C GLY A 165 -1.41 -17.16 1.22
N PRO A 166 -0.57 -17.14 2.27
CA PRO A 166 0.00 -15.89 2.80
C PRO A 166 0.92 -15.19 1.80
N VAL A 167 0.81 -13.86 1.73
CA VAL A 167 1.63 -12.99 0.89
C VAL A 167 2.17 -11.81 1.68
N THR A 168 3.22 -11.19 1.15
CA THR A 168 3.68 -9.87 1.62
C THR A 168 3.14 -8.79 0.70
N VAL A 169 2.55 -7.75 1.28
CA VAL A 169 1.88 -6.66 0.53
C VAL A 169 2.33 -5.32 1.07
N PHE A 170 2.73 -4.42 0.17
CA PHE A 170 2.94 -3.01 0.48
C PHE A 170 1.72 -2.19 0.04
N GLY A 171 1.35 -1.23 0.87
CA GLY A 171 0.21 -0.36 0.63
C GLY A 171 0.08 0.73 1.68
N GLU A 172 -1.08 1.37 1.71
CA GLU A 172 -1.43 2.42 2.65
C GLU A 172 -2.59 1.96 3.55
N CYS A 173 -2.40 2.01 4.87
CA CYS A 173 -3.46 1.82 5.85
C CYS A 173 -4.15 3.17 6.08
N GLY A 174 -5.44 3.27 5.77
CA GLY A 174 -6.24 4.47 5.98
C GLY A 174 -7.60 4.17 6.59
N HIS A 175 -8.39 5.22 6.79
CA HIS A 175 -9.71 5.13 7.44
C HIS A 175 -10.72 4.22 6.73
N ARG A 176 -10.53 3.89 5.44
CA ARG A 176 -11.38 2.97 4.66
C ARG A 176 -10.84 1.54 4.59
N GLY A 177 -9.70 1.28 5.22
CA GLY A 177 -8.98 0.02 5.12
C GLY A 177 -7.59 0.17 4.50
N PHE A 178 -7.02 -0.96 4.10
CA PHE A 178 -5.71 -1.05 3.49
C PHE A 178 -5.83 -0.99 1.96
N LEU A 179 -5.13 -0.04 1.34
CA LEU A 179 -5.04 0.11 -0.11
C LEU A 179 -3.73 -0.53 -0.60
N PRO A 180 -3.78 -1.74 -1.20
CA PRO A 180 -2.58 -2.45 -1.64
C PRO A 180 -2.04 -1.87 -2.96
N TYR A 181 -0.72 -1.78 -3.08
CA TYR A 181 -0.02 -1.28 -4.27
C TYR A 181 0.96 -2.27 -4.88
N THR A 182 1.56 -3.12 -4.06
CA THR A 182 2.55 -4.10 -4.53
C THR A 182 2.44 -5.36 -3.68
N VAL A 183 2.43 -6.51 -4.33
CA VAL A 183 2.50 -7.82 -3.68
C VAL A 183 3.80 -8.50 -4.07
N TRP A 184 4.42 -9.22 -3.14
CA TRP A 184 5.56 -10.07 -3.47
C TRP A 184 5.10 -11.51 -3.68
N SER A 185 5.48 -12.09 -4.81
CA SER A 185 5.25 -13.51 -5.09
C SER A 185 5.85 -14.38 -3.98
N PRO A 186 5.06 -15.29 -3.37
CA PRO A 186 5.57 -16.28 -2.42
C PRO A 186 6.70 -17.13 -2.99
N GLU A 187 6.55 -17.52 -4.25
CA GLU A 187 7.41 -18.48 -4.95
C GLU A 187 8.70 -17.83 -5.49
N THR A 188 8.56 -16.70 -6.18
CA THR A 188 9.68 -16.06 -6.89
C THR A 188 10.31 -14.91 -6.11
N GLY A 189 9.61 -14.38 -5.11
CA GLY A 189 10.03 -13.16 -4.42
C GLY A 189 9.95 -11.90 -5.28
N GLU A 190 9.39 -11.99 -6.49
CA GLU A 190 9.21 -10.87 -7.41
C GLU A 190 8.14 -9.90 -6.90
N ALA A 191 8.39 -8.60 -7.03
CA ALA A 191 7.42 -7.56 -6.71
C ALA A 191 6.47 -7.31 -7.89
N ILE A 192 5.17 -7.48 -7.64
CA ILE A 192 4.12 -7.40 -8.64
C ILE A 192 3.24 -6.18 -8.34
N PRO A 193 3.10 -5.22 -9.27
CA PRO A 193 2.24 -4.04 -9.08
C PRO A 193 0.76 -4.40 -9.16
N LEU A 194 -0.05 -3.77 -8.31
CA LEU A 194 -1.49 -3.96 -8.18
C LEU A 194 -2.27 -2.77 -8.78
#